data_AF-A0A380WD45-F1
#
_entry.id   AF-A0A380WD45-F1
#
_cell.length_a   1.000
_cell.length_b   1.000
_cell.length_c   1.000
_cell.angle_alpha   90.00
_cell.angle_beta   90.00
_cell.angle_gamma   90.00
#
_symmetry.space_group_name_H-M   'P 1'
#
loop_
_entity.id
_entity.type
_entity.pdbx_description
1 polymer ?
#
loop_
_entity_poly.entity_id
_entity_poly.type
_entity_poly.pdbx_seq_one_letter_code
_entity_poly.pdbx_strand_id
1 'polypeptide(L)'
;MTSVIIAIVTSYWLLCAIGLVLLAALVVGYFPLLKWFPVLGQYVPVAKLVSLLATGLLCLLIGVRAMSDHYSLQQARDRIELLERRADAVNSANEHEAGQAIEDDNYVTELRKSAKETPKNDAPALDADAAARIGKIK
;
A
#
# COMPACT_ATOMS: atom_id res chain seq x y z
N MET A 1 18.48 -9.29 11.72
CA MET A 1 18.47 -10.00 13.03
C MET A 1 17.84 -9.17 14.14
N THR A 2 18.02 -7.83 14.16
CA THR A 2 17.39 -6.92 15.14
C THR A 2 15.85 -6.91 15.12
N SER A 3 15.23 -7.04 13.94
CA SER A 3 13.77 -7.05 13.78
C SER A 3 13.08 -8.26 14.42
N VAL A 4 13.71 -9.44 14.41
CA VAL A 4 13.16 -10.66 15.04
C VAL A 4 13.22 -10.57 16.56
N ILE A 5 14.31 -10.02 17.10
CA ILE A 5 14.49 -9.83 18.55
C ILE A 5 13.44 -8.85 19.09
N ILE A 6 13.22 -7.72 18.39
CA ILE A 6 12.20 -6.74 18.78
C ILE A 6 10.79 -7.34 18.69
N ALA A 7 10.51 -8.16 17.66
CA ALA A 7 9.22 -8.83 17.52
C ALA A 7 8.94 -9.85 18.65
N ILE A 8 9.97 -10.59 19.09
CA ILE A 8 9.85 -11.53 20.22
C ILE A 8 9.67 -10.77 21.53
N VAL A 9 10.44 -9.70 21.74
CA VAL A 9 10.41 -8.87 22.96
C VAL A 9 9.09 -8.11 23.09
N THR A 10 8.46 -7.72 21.98
CA THR A 10 7.12 -7.08 21.94
C THR A 10 5.97 -8.08 21.73
N SER A 11 6.21 -9.38 21.91
CA SER A 11 5.15 -10.38 21.80
C SER A 11 4.12 -10.21 22.92
N TYR A 12 2.85 -10.45 22.60
CA TYR A 12 1.72 -10.33 23.54
C TYR A 12 1.93 -11.15 24.83
N TRP A 13 2.60 -12.30 24.72
CA TRP A 13 2.95 -13.15 25.86
C TRP A 13 3.92 -12.46 26.83
N LEU A 14 4.93 -11.78 26.31
CA LEU A 14 5.97 -11.15 27.11
C LEU A 14 5.45 -9.85 27.76
N LEU A 15 4.65 -9.08 27.02
CA LEU A 15 3.91 -7.94 27.59
C LEU A 15 2.94 -8.38 28.70
N CYS A 16 2.20 -9.47 28.49
CA CYS A 16 1.27 -9.99 29.47
C CYS A 16 2.01 -10.48 30.73
N ALA A 17 3.12 -11.19 30.57
CA ALA A 17 3.95 -11.64 31.69
C ALA A 17 4.51 -10.46 32.51
N ILE A 18 5.07 -9.43 31.85
CA ILE A 18 5.57 -8.23 32.54
C ILE A 18 4.43 -7.48 33.23
N GLY A 19 3.26 -7.37 32.58
CA GLY A 19 2.06 -6.78 33.17
C GLY A 19 1.57 -7.54 34.42
N LEU A 20 1.64 -8.87 34.41
CA LEU A 20 1.26 -9.71 35.54
C LEU A 20 2.24 -9.55 36.71
N VAL A 21 3.55 -9.50 36.43
CA VAL A 21 4.58 -9.20 37.42
C VAL A 21 4.41 -7.80 37.99
N LEU A 22 4.07 -6.81 37.16
CA LEU A 22 3.77 -5.45 37.59
C LEU A 22 2.57 -5.43 38.55
N LEU A 23 1.48 -6.10 38.18
CA LEU A 23 0.26 -6.16 39.00
C LEU A 23 0.55 -6.83 40.34
N ALA A 24 1.29 -7.95 40.35
CA ALA A 24 1.72 -8.61 41.57
C ALA A 24 2.61 -7.70 42.44
N ALA A 25 3.57 -7.00 41.83
CA ALA A 25 4.45 -6.07 42.54
C ALA A 25 3.69 -4.86 43.12
N LEU A 26 2.66 -4.38 42.43
CA LEU A 26 1.81 -3.29 42.89
C LEU A 26 0.91 -3.73 44.04
N VAL A 27 0.32 -4.93 43.94
CA VAL A 27 -0.43 -5.53 45.06
C VAL A 27 0.48 -5.68 46.27
N VAL A 28 1.66 -6.29 46.15
CA VAL A 28 2.58 -6.48 47.29
C VAL A 28 3.14 -5.15 47.82
N GLY A 29 3.41 -4.18 46.94
CA GLY A 29 4.04 -2.91 47.28
C GLY A 29 3.09 -1.85 47.86
N TYR A 30 1.81 -1.87 47.48
CA TYR A 30 0.81 -0.87 47.87
C TYR A 30 -0.31 -1.38 48.78
N PHE A 31 -0.49 -2.71 48.98
CA PHE A 31 -1.44 -3.17 50.01
C PHE A 31 -0.87 -2.96 51.43
N PRO A 32 -1.48 -2.08 52.25
CA PRO A 32 -0.96 -1.79 53.59
C PRO A 32 -1.13 -2.96 54.58
N LEU A 33 -2.04 -3.90 54.28
CA LEU A 33 -2.33 -5.07 55.11
C LEU A 33 -1.18 -6.10 55.15
N LEU A 34 -0.35 -6.14 54.10
CA LEU A 34 0.80 -7.07 54.02
C LEU A 34 1.98 -6.64 54.91
N LYS A 35 1.97 -5.39 55.39
CA LYS A 35 3.02 -4.83 56.25
C LYS A 35 3.02 -5.44 57.66
N TRP A 36 1.92 -6.06 58.07
CA TRP A 36 1.78 -6.76 59.35
C TRP A 36 2.32 -8.20 59.32
N PHE A 37 2.62 -8.74 58.14
CA PHE A 37 3.28 -10.04 58.02
C PHE A 37 4.81 -9.86 58.03
N PRO A 38 5.52 -10.38 59.04
CA PRO A 38 6.97 -10.18 59.21
C PRO A 38 7.80 -10.74 58.06
N VAL A 39 7.27 -11.73 57.32
CA VAL A 39 7.94 -12.33 56.16
C VAL A 39 7.79 -11.47 54.89
N LEU A 40 6.71 -10.69 54.77
CA LEU A 40 6.39 -9.94 53.54
C LEU A 40 6.78 -8.46 53.61
N GLY A 41 6.81 -7.88 54.82
CA GLY A 41 7.14 -6.47 55.02
C GLY A 41 8.51 -6.04 54.50
N GLN A 42 9.50 -6.94 54.51
CA GLN A 42 10.87 -6.64 54.07
C GLN A 42 11.00 -6.61 52.54
N TYR A 43 10.07 -7.23 51.80
CA TYR A 43 10.06 -7.26 50.33
C TYR A 43 9.29 -6.09 49.71
N VAL A 44 8.51 -5.34 50.49
CA VAL A 44 7.75 -4.16 50.05
C VAL A 44 8.61 -3.12 49.30
N PRO A 45 9.80 -2.69 49.78
CA PRO A 45 10.63 -1.72 49.04
C PRO A 45 11.18 -2.29 47.74
N VAL A 46 11.52 -3.59 47.69
CA VAL A 46 11.99 -4.26 46.49
C VAL A 46 10.86 -4.36 45.46
N ALA A 47 9.66 -4.73 45.89
CA ALA A 47 8.47 -4.78 45.03
C ALA A 47 8.15 -3.41 44.41
N LYS A 48 8.30 -2.32 45.16
CA LYS A 48 8.16 -0.96 44.62
C LYS A 48 9.18 -0.67 43.53
N LEU A 49 10.45 -1.02 43.75
CA LEU A 49 11.52 -0.82 42.78
C LEU A 49 11.28 -1.64 41.50
N VAL A 50 10.86 -2.90 41.65
CA VAL A 50 10.48 -3.78 40.53
C VAL A 50 9.28 -3.21 39.78
N SER A 51 8.27 -2.66 40.48
CA SER A 51 7.11 -2.06 39.83
C SER A 51 7.49 -0.84 38.98
N LEU A 52 8.40 0.01 39.47
CA LEU A 52 8.87 1.18 38.74
C LEU A 52 9.68 0.78 37.50
N LEU A 53 10.57 -0.21 37.65
CA LEU A 53 11.35 -0.76 36.53
C LEU A 53 10.45 -1.41 35.46
N ALA A 54 9.49 -2.24 35.88
CA ALA A 54 8.54 -2.90 34.97
C ALA A 54 7.62 -1.90 34.26
N THR A 55 7.22 -0.82 34.93
CA THR A 55 6.44 0.28 34.32
C THR A 55 7.26 0.98 33.24
N GLY A 56 8.53 1.32 33.53
CA GLY A 56 9.43 1.92 32.56
C GLY A 56 9.64 1.03 31.34
N LEU A 57 9.85 -0.28 31.55
CA LEU A 57 9.97 -1.25 30.47
C LEU A 57 8.70 -1.34 29.62
N LEU A 58 7.53 -1.42 30.24
CA LEU A 58 6.25 -1.47 29.54
C LEU A 58 6.03 -0.22 28.68
N CYS A 59 6.34 0.96 29.20
CA CYS A 59 6.21 2.22 28.46
C CYS A 59 7.12 2.21 27.20
N LEU A 60 8.36 1.74 27.33
CA LEU A 60 9.29 1.64 26.22
C LEU A 60 8.85 0.59 25.19
N LEU A 61 8.42 -0.59 25.64
CA LEU A 61 7.89 -1.66 24.79
C LEU A 61 6.67 -1.21 23.99
N ILE A 62 5.72 -0.53 24.63
CA ILE A 62 4.52 0.02 24.00
C ILE A 62 4.89 1.11 23.01
N GLY A 63 5.83 2.01 23.35
CA GLY A 63 6.31 3.06 22.45
C GLY A 63 6.95 2.51 21.17
N VAL A 64 7.81 1.50 21.30
CA VAL A 64 8.44 0.83 20.14
C VAL A 64 7.41 0.09 19.28
N ARG A 65 6.40 -0.53 19.91
CA ARG A 65 5.27 -1.17 19.21
C ARG A 65 4.47 -0.15 18.41
N ALA A 66 4.07 0.96 19.04
CA ALA A 66 3.29 2.02 18.40
C ALA A 66 4.02 2.63 17.20
N MET A 67 5.33 2.85 17.30
CA MET A 67 6.14 3.28 16.16
C MET A 67 6.13 2.24 15.03
N SER A 68 6.30 0.96 15.36
CA SER A 68 6.32 -0.12 14.37
C SER A 68 4.99 -0.24 13.62
N ASP A 69 3.87 -0.12 14.34
CA ASP A 69 2.53 -0.14 13.74
C ASP A 69 2.32 1.07 12.82
N HIS A 70 2.79 2.26 13.20
CA HIS A 70 2.75 3.44 12.34
C HIS A 70 3.53 3.29 11.04
N TYR A 71 4.73 2.68 11.07
CA TYR A 71 5.50 2.42 9.85
C TYR A 71 4.77 1.43 8.94
N SER A 72 4.13 0.39 9.48
CA SER A 72 3.35 -0.56 8.68
C SER A 72 2.12 0.07 8.03
N LEU A 73 1.46 1.00 8.72
CA LEU A 73 0.31 1.76 8.22
C LEU A 73 0.71 2.74 7.12
N GLN A 74 1.83 3.44 7.26
CA GLN A 74 2.36 4.31 6.20
C GLN A 74 2.71 3.51 4.96
N GLN A 75 3.40 2.38 5.13
CA GLN A 75 3.75 1.52 4.00
C GLN A 75 2.53 0.95 3.27
N ALA A 76 1.44 0.65 4.00
CA ALA A 76 0.18 0.24 3.38
C ALA A 76 -0.48 1.40 2.60
N ARG A 77 -0.45 2.62 3.14
CA ARG A 77 -0.97 3.81 2.45
C ARG A 77 -0.20 4.13 1.18
N ASP A 78 1.13 4.09 1.21
CA ASP A 78 1.96 4.34 0.03
C ASP A 78 1.68 3.33 -1.09
N ARG A 79 1.40 2.07 -0.74
CA ARG A 79 1.01 1.03 -1.70
C ARG A 79 -0.37 1.29 -2.30
N ILE A 80 -1.33 1.74 -1.49
CA ILE A 80 -2.67 2.10 -1.97
C ILE A 80 -2.57 3.29 -2.92
N GLU A 81 -1.83 4.34 -2.57
CA GLU A 81 -1.66 5.51 -3.43
C GLU A 81 -0.99 5.15 -4.76
N LEU A 82 0.01 4.27 -4.76
CA LEU A 82 0.62 3.76 -5.99
C LEU A 82 -0.34 2.95 -6.86
N LEU A 83 -1.21 2.15 -6.24
CA LEU A 83 -2.22 1.37 -6.96
C LEU A 83 -3.31 2.28 -7.54
N GLU A 84 -3.73 3.29 -6.80
CA GLU A 84 -4.72 4.28 -7.22
C GLU A 84 -4.20 5.11 -8.39
N ARG A 85 -2.96 5.63 -8.30
CA ARG A 85 -2.31 6.33 -9.43
C ARG A 85 -2.18 5.46 -10.68
N ARG A 86 -1.93 4.15 -10.52
CA ARG A 86 -1.91 3.21 -11.65
C ARG A 86 -3.30 2.99 -12.23
N ALA A 87 -4.32 2.88 -11.41
CA ALA A 87 -5.70 2.76 -11.86
C ALA A 87 -6.15 4.01 -12.62
N ASP A 88 -5.81 5.20 -12.13
CA ASP A 88 -6.12 6.47 -12.79
C ASP A 88 -5.38 6.62 -14.12
N ALA A 89 -4.10 6.22 -14.18
CA ALA A 89 -3.32 6.22 -15.42
C ALA A 89 -3.91 5.26 -16.47
N VAL A 90 -4.41 4.09 -16.05
CA VAL A 90 -5.09 3.15 -16.95
C VAL A 90 -6.45 3.68 -17.39
N ASN A 91 -7.24 4.27 -16.47
CA ASN A 91 -8.55 4.83 -16.81
C ASN A 91 -8.43 5.99 -17.80
N SER A 92 -7.50 6.92 -17.58
CA SER A 92 -7.23 8.01 -18.52
C SER A 92 -6.72 7.52 -19.88
N ALA A 93 -5.88 6.48 -19.92
CA ALA A 93 -5.48 5.84 -21.17
C ALA A 93 -6.67 5.23 -21.92
N ASN A 94 -7.55 4.51 -21.20
CA ASN A 94 -8.76 3.93 -21.77
C ASN A 94 -9.72 5.00 -22.31
N GLU A 95 -9.85 6.15 -21.64
CA GLU A 95 -10.66 7.27 -22.13
C GLU A 95 -10.07 7.88 -23.42
N HIS A 96 -8.75 7.99 -23.52
CA HIS A 96 -8.09 8.43 -24.74
C HIS A 96 -8.29 7.45 -25.90
N GLU A 97 -8.14 6.15 -25.65
CA GLU A 97 -8.39 5.11 -26.66
C GLU A 97 -9.87 5.06 -27.08
N ALA A 98 -10.80 5.23 -26.14
CA ALA A 98 -12.23 5.31 -26.43
C ALA A 98 -12.56 6.54 -27.29
N GLY A 99 -11.91 7.69 -27.03
CA GLY A 99 -12.05 8.89 -27.84
C GLY A 99 -11.56 8.68 -29.27
N GLN A 100 -10.38 8.08 -29.44
CA GLN A 100 -9.82 7.77 -30.76
C GLN A 100 -10.69 6.78 -31.54
N ALA A 101 -11.21 5.75 -30.87
CA ALA A 101 -12.10 4.78 -31.51
C ALA A 101 -13.38 5.43 -32.06
N ILE A 102 -13.92 6.46 -31.40
CA ILE A 102 -15.08 7.22 -31.87
C ILE A 102 -14.71 8.12 -33.06
N GLU A 103 -13.54 8.78 -33.01
CA GLU A 103 -13.05 9.60 -34.14
C GLU A 103 -12.80 8.75 -35.39
N ASP A 104 -12.18 7.58 -35.24
CA ASP A 104 -11.93 6.64 -36.33
C ASP A 104 -13.23 6.13 -36.95
N ASP A 105 -14.24 5.79 -36.15
CA ASP A 105 -15.54 5.33 -36.67
C ASP A 105 -16.28 6.43 -37.46
N ASN A 106 -16.21 7.67 -36.98
CA ASN A 106 -16.74 8.84 -37.68
C ASN A 106 -16.01 9.06 -39.02
N TYR A 107 -14.67 8.97 -39.01
CA TYR A 107 -13.85 9.13 -40.21
C TYR A 107 -14.12 8.03 -41.25
N VAL A 108 -14.20 6.77 -40.83
CA VAL A 108 -14.57 5.64 -41.71
C VAL A 108 -15.97 5.83 -42.28
N THR A 109 -16.91 6.34 -41.49
CA THR A 109 -18.27 6.64 -41.95
C THR A 109 -18.27 7.75 -43.01
N GLU A 110 -17.47 8.79 -42.84
CA GLU A 110 -17.29 9.86 -43.83
C GLU A 110 -16.65 9.35 -45.12
N LEU A 111 -15.59 8.55 -45.02
CA LEU A 111 -14.96 7.90 -46.18
C LEU A 111 -15.95 6.99 -46.94
N ARG A 112 -16.84 6.28 -46.22
CA ARG A 112 -17.89 5.47 -46.86
C ARG A 112 -18.93 6.33 -47.59
N LYS A 113 -19.23 7.54 -47.10
CA LYS A 113 -20.14 8.47 -47.78
C LYS A 113 -19.48 9.02 -49.05
N SER A 114 -18.25 9.53 -48.96
CA SER A 114 -17.53 10.05 -50.13
C SER A 114 -17.25 8.96 -51.18
N ALA A 115 -16.95 7.73 -50.76
CA ALA A 115 -16.80 6.59 -51.68
C ALA A 115 -18.10 6.23 -52.42
N LYS A 116 -19.28 6.45 -51.80
CA LYS A 116 -20.58 6.27 -52.47
C LYS A 116 -20.92 7.41 -53.42
N GLU A 117 -20.47 8.62 -53.13
CA GLU A 117 -20.69 9.81 -53.97
C GLU A 117 -19.73 9.86 -55.16
N THR A 118 -18.60 9.16 -55.08
CA THR A 118 -17.64 9.08 -56.18
C THR A 118 -18.19 8.14 -57.27
N PRO A 119 -18.37 8.62 -58.52
CA PRO A 119 -18.80 7.75 -59.61
C PRO A 119 -17.77 6.64 -59.85
N LYS A 120 -18.23 5.47 -60.30
CA LYS A 120 -17.36 4.33 -60.66
C LYS A 120 -16.31 4.80 -61.67
N ASN A 121 -15.06 4.88 -61.22
CA ASN A 121 -13.94 5.13 -62.12
C ASN A 121 -13.56 3.82 -62.82
N ASP A 122 -14.30 3.49 -63.87
CA ASP A 122 -14.09 2.29 -64.70
C ASP A 122 -12.94 2.48 -65.71
N ALA A 123 -12.25 3.63 -65.70
CA ALA A 123 -11.05 3.88 -66.51
C ALA A 123 -9.78 3.65 -65.66
N PRO A 124 -8.76 2.95 -66.19
CA PRO A 124 -7.51 2.76 -65.46
C PRO A 124 -6.87 4.12 -65.16
N ALA A 125 -6.44 4.33 -63.91
CA ALA A 125 -5.77 5.55 -63.45
C ALA A 125 -4.39 5.79 -64.12
N LEU A 126 -3.95 4.88 -64.98
CA LEU A 126 -2.87 5.13 -65.92
C LEU A 126 -3.47 5.73 -67.18
N ASP A 127 -3.20 7.02 -67.38
CA ASP A 127 -3.31 7.65 -68.69
C ASP A 127 -2.60 6.74 -69.71
N ALA A 128 -3.25 6.42 -70.83
CA ALA A 128 -2.73 5.46 -71.81
C ALA A 128 -1.33 5.87 -72.30
N ASP A 129 -1.03 7.18 -72.24
CA ASP A 129 0.28 7.74 -72.54
C ASP A 129 1.35 7.39 -71.48
N ALA A 130 0.98 7.37 -70.19
CA ALA A 130 1.86 6.92 -69.11
C ALA A 130 2.14 5.40 -69.19
N ALA A 131 1.13 4.60 -69.55
CA ALA A 131 1.31 3.15 -69.77
C ALA A 131 2.24 2.87 -70.97
N ALA A 132 2.08 3.62 -72.06
CA ALA A 132 2.92 3.50 -73.26
C ALA A 132 4.38 3.91 -73.01
N ARG A 133 4.62 4.89 -72.13
CA ARG A 133 5.98 5.32 -71.73
C ARG A 133 6.73 4.24 -70.93
N ILE A 134 6.06 3.55 -70.01
CA ILE A 134 6.68 2.47 -69.23
C ILE A 134 6.94 1.23 -70.09
N GLY A 135 6.07 0.92 -71.05
CA GLY A 135 6.25 -0.20 -71.98
C GLY A 135 7.46 -0.04 -72.93
N LYS A 136 7.93 1.18 -73.16
CA LYS A 136 9.12 1.49 -73.98
C LYS A 136 10.46 1.33 -73.25
N ILE A 137 10.46 1.05 -71.95
CA ILE A 137 11.68 0.88 -71.13
C ILE A 137 12.13 -0.61 -71.10
N LYS A 138 11.62 -1.45 -72.01
CA LYS A 138 11.96 -2.87 -72.08
C LYS A 138 12.98 -3.16 -73.17
#